data_AF-A0A7C5T0M5-F1
#
_entry.id   AF-A0A7C5T0M5-F1
#
_cell.length_a   1.000
_cell.length_b   1.000
_cell.length_c   1.000
_cell.angle_alpha   90.00
_cell.angle_beta   90.00
_cell.angle_gamma   90.00
#
_symmetry.space_group_name_H-M   'P 1'
#
loop_
_entity.id
_entity.type
_entity.pdbx_description
1 polymer ?
#
loop_
_entity_poly.entity_id
_entity_poly.type
_entity_poly.pdbx_seq_one_letter_code
_entity_poly.pdbx_strand_id
1 'polypeptide(L)'
;MIKSLLFLHLFFATLWVGGMTYTLLFLRPSLKSLPEGQKQSLVQNLYGRFFLGVWLSILVLFITGVGLWHSYRKDLSSNFLFHLKLFLFALMVLNFTYIYFFQYRKGKLSAIPSLIAINFVLAILIYLIISWIV
;
A
#
# COMPACT_ATOMS: atom_id res chain seq x y z
N MET A 1 -7.96 22.28 -9.89
CA MET A 1 -7.41 21.02 -10.44
C MET A 1 -6.36 20.38 -9.53
N ILE A 2 -5.30 21.10 -9.13
CA ILE A 2 -4.21 20.54 -8.28
C ILE A 2 -4.71 20.05 -6.91
N LYS A 3 -5.58 20.83 -6.23
CA LYS A 3 -6.16 20.43 -4.93
C LYS A 3 -6.91 19.10 -4.99
N SER A 4 -7.64 18.85 -6.08
CA SER A 4 -8.37 17.60 -6.31
C SER A 4 -7.44 16.41 -6.52
N LEU A 5 -6.33 16.60 -7.27
CA LEU A 5 -5.31 15.56 -7.44
C LEU A 5 -4.61 15.23 -6.13
N LEU A 6 -4.27 16.25 -5.33
CA LEU A 6 -3.67 16.06 -4.02
C LEU A 6 -4.61 15.32 -3.07
N PHE A 7 -5.90 15.70 -3.06
CA PHE A 7 -6.92 14.98 -2.28
C PHE A 7 -6.98 13.50 -2.66
N LEU A 8 -7.08 13.18 -3.96
CA LEU A 8 -7.09 11.80 -4.42
C LEU A 8 -5.81 11.06 -4.04
N HIS A 9 -4.65 11.69 -4.22
CA HIS A 9 -3.37 11.09 -3.86
C HIS A 9 -3.31 10.72 -2.37
N LEU A 10 -3.63 11.68 -1.49
CA LEU A 10 -3.62 11.44 -0.05
C LEU A 10 -4.67 10.43 0.37
N PHE A 11 -5.88 10.51 -0.19
CA PHE A 11 -6.97 9.59 0.12
C PHE A 11 -6.59 8.14 -0.20
N PHE A 12 -6.06 7.87 -1.39
CA PHE A 12 -5.65 6.51 -1.76
C PHE A 12 -4.37 6.05 -1.05
N ALA A 13 -3.48 6.98 -0.68
CA ALA A 13 -2.35 6.66 0.20
C ALA A 13 -2.87 6.19 1.57
N THR A 14 -3.82 6.92 2.16
CA THR A 14 -4.45 6.57 3.43
C THR A 14 -5.22 5.27 3.35
N LEU A 15 -5.96 5.00 2.27
CA LEU A 15 -6.67 3.73 2.08
C LEU A 15 -5.70 2.55 2.06
N TRP A 16 -4.59 2.66 1.33
CA TRP A 16 -3.63 1.58 1.26
C TRP A 16 -2.91 1.37 2.59
N VAL A 17 -2.32 2.43 3.16
CA VAL A 17 -1.57 2.33 4.42
C VAL A 17 -2.49 1.98 5.60
N GLY A 18 -3.64 2.63 5.70
CA GLY A 18 -4.65 2.34 6.71
C GLY A 18 -5.20 0.93 6.60
N GLY A 19 -5.38 0.39 5.39
CA GLY A 19 -5.77 -1.00 5.20
C GLY A 19 -4.71 -2.01 5.65
N MET A 20 -3.42 -1.68 5.49
CA MET A 20 -2.32 -2.48 6.06
C MET A 20 -2.35 -2.43 7.60
N THR A 21 -2.52 -1.24 8.18
CA THR A 21 -2.68 -1.06 9.63
C THR A 21 -3.86 -1.86 10.17
N TYR A 22 -5.03 -1.75 9.53
CA TYR A 22 -6.23 -2.51 9.87
C TYR A 22 -5.95 -4.02 9.87
N THR A 23 -5.31 -4.52 8.81
CA THR A 23 -5.02 -5.95 8.65
C THR A 23 -4.09 -6.47 9.73
N LEU A 24 -3.03 -5.71 10.05
CA LEU A 24 -1.98 -6.13 10.99
C LEU A 24 -2.40 -5.99 12.44
N LEU A 25 -3.07 -4.90 12.80
CA LEU A 25 -3.33 -4.52 14.20
C LEU A 25 -4.73 -4.88 14.68
N PHE A 26 -5.72 -4.95 13.79
CA PHE A 26 -7.11 -5.16 14.19
C PHE A 26 -7.62 -6.52 13.72
N LEU A 27 -7.50 -6.81 12.42
CA LEU A 27 -7.97 -8.08 11.86
C LEU A 27 -7.20 -9.27 12.45
N ARG A 28 -5.87 -9.23 12.41
CA ARG A 28 -5.02 -10.35 12.88
C ARG A 28 -5.32 -10.82 14.32
N PRO A 29 -5.40 -9.94 15.34
CA PRO A 29 -5.76 -10.38 16.68
C PRO A 29 -7.20 -10.89 16.77
N SER A 30 -8.16 -10.27 16.06
CA SER A 30 -9.55 -10.74 16.05
C SER A 30 -9.73 -12.11 15.41
N LEU A 31 -8.82 -12.54 14.53
CA LEU A 31 -8.86 -13.89 13.96
C LEU A 31 -8.49 -14.99 14.97
N LYS A 32 -7.86 -14.66 16.10
CA LYS A 32 -7.45 -15.66 17.12
C LYS A 32 -8.64 -16.24 17.89
N SER A 33 -9.75 -15.52 17.98
CA SER A 33 -10.96 -15.97 18.69
C SER A 33 -11.91 -16.80 17.81
N LEU A 34 -11.60 -16.98 16.52
CA LEU A 34 -12.44 -17.68 15.56
C LEU A 34 -11.97 -19.13 15.36
N PRO A 35 -12.89 -20.10 15.20
CA PRO A 35 -12.55 -21.45 14.77
C PRO A 35 -11.83 -21.45 13.41
N GLU A 36 -10.87 -22.35 13.21
CA GLU A 36 -9.99 -22.37 12.03
C GLU A 36 -10.77 -22.40 10.69
N GLY A 37 -11.90 -23.12 10.62
CA GLY A 37 -12.73 -23.17 9.41
C GLY A 37 -13.36 -21.82 9.02
N GLN A 38 -13.92 -21.09 9.99
CA GLN A 38 -14.55 -19.78 9.74
C GLN A 38 -13.48 -18.70 9.47
N LYS A 39 -12.35 -18.78 10.17
CA LYS A 39 -11.19 -17.90 10.00
C LYS A 39 -10.66 -17.91 8.56
N GLN A 40 -10.47 -19.09 7.95
CA GLN A 40 -9.95 -19.19 6.59
C GLN A 40 -10.90 -18.57 5.55
N SER A 41 -12.20 -18.88 5.65
CA SER A 41 -13.21 -18.31 4.75
C SER A 41 -13.31 -16.79 4.85
N LEU A 42 -13.29 -16.25 6.07
CA LEU A 42 -13.31 -14.81 6.31
C LEU A 42 -12.08 -14.12 5.70
N VAL A 43 -10.89 -14.68 5.94
CA VAL A 43 -9.62 -14.11 5.44
C VAL A 43 -9.56 -14.12 3.92
N GLN A 44 -9.99 -15.20 3.26
CA GLN A 44 -10.01 -15.28 1.80
C GLN A 44 -10.93 -14.21 1.19
N ASN A 45 -12.16 -14.10 1.71
CA ASN A 45 -13.13 -13.11 1.23
C ASN A 45 -12.66 -11.66 1.47
N LEU A 46 -12.07 -11.40 2.63
CA LEU A 46 -11.57 -10.08 3.00
C LEU A 46 -10.36 -9.68 2.14
N TYR A 47 -9.38 -10.57 1.98
CA TYR A 47 -8.20 -10.31 1.16
C TYR A 47 -8.56 -10.10 -0.32
N GLY A 48 -9.54 -10.84 -0.86
CA GLY A 48 -10.03 -10.60 -2.21
C GLY A 48 -10.49 -9.17 -2.44
N ARG A 49 -11.31 -8.63 -1.53
CA ARG A 49 -11.81 -7.24 -1.61
C ARG A 49 -10.70 -6.23 -1.31
N PHE A 50 -9.87 -6.50 -0.31
CA PHE A 50 -8.77 -5.62 0.07
C PHE A 50 -7.76 -5.46 -1.07
N PHE A 51 -7.34 -6.54 -1.71
CA PHE A 51 -6.36 -6.49 -2.80
C PHE A 51 -6.87 -5.77 -4.04
N LEU A 52 -8.17 -5.85 -4.35
CA LEU A 52 -8.77 -5.00 -5.39
C LEU A 52 -8.64 -3.50 -5.04
N GLY A 53 -8.91 -3.14 -3.79
CA GLY A 53 -8.72 -1.76 -3.31
C GLY A 53 -7.25 -1.31 -3.35
N VAL A 54 -6.31 -2.21 -3.07
CA VAL A 54 -4.87 -1.91 -3.18
C VAL A 54 -4.45 -1.70 -4.64
N TRP A 55 -4.92 -2.52 -5.58
CA TRP A 55 -4.66 -2.31 -7.02
C TRP A 55 -5.16 -0.94 -7.49
N LEU A 56 -6.38 -0.56 -7.08
CA LEU A 56 -6.93 0.76 -7.37
C LEU A 56 -6.07 1.87 -6.75
N SER A 57 -5.63 1.69 -5.50
CA SER A 57 -4.76 2.66 -4.81
C SER A 57 -3.43 2.85 -5.52
N ILE A 58 -2.78 1.76 -5.95
CA ILE A 58 -1.52 1.82 -6.72
C ILE A 58 -1.70 2.63 -8.01
N LEU A 59 -2.76 2.33 -8.77
CA LEU A 59 -3.04 3.00 -10.03
C LEU A 59 -3.29 4.49 -9.82
N VAL A 60 -4.15 4.85 -8.87
CA VAL A 60 -4.47 6.26 -8.59
C VAL A 60 -3.24 7.00 -8.06
N LEU A 61 -2.45 6.40 -7.17
CA LEU A 61 -1.22 7.01 -6.64
C LEU A 61 -0.19 7.29 -7.72
N PHE A 62 -0.04 6.37 -8.68
CA PHE A 62 0.88 6.55 -9.79
C PHE A 62 0.44 7.71 -10.70
N ILE A 63 -0.82 7.72 -11.14
CA ILE A 63 -1.38 8.76 -12.01
C ILE A 63 -1.33 10.14 -11.33
N THR A 64 -1.83 10.21 -10.09
CA THR A 64 -1.85 11.46 -9.33
C THR A 64 -0.44 11.93 -8.96
N GLY A 65 0.48 11.01 -8.64
CA GLY A 65 1.87 11.33 -8.35
C GLY A 65 2.60 11.94 -9.54
N VAL A 66 2.44 11.38 -10.73
CA VAL A 66 3.00 11.93 -11.98
C VAL A 66 2.36 13.29 -12.31
N GLY A 67 1.05 13.42 -12.15
CA GLY A 67 0.34 14.69 -12.38
C GLY A 67 0.77 15.81 -11.42
N LEU A 68 1.00 15.49 -10.14
CA LEU A 68 1.51 16.43 -9.15
C LEU A 68 2.96 16.82 -9.41
N TRP A 69 3.82 15.87 -9.81
CA TRP A 69 5.21 16.17 -10.19
C TRP A 69 5.25 17.18 -11.35
N HIS A 70 4.53 16.92 -12.44
CA HIS A 70 4.56 17.80 -13.62
C HIS A 70 4.04 19.22 -13.33
N SER A 71 3.18 19.36 -12.30
CA SER A 71 2.50 20.62 -11.95
C SER A 71 3.20 21.44 -10.87
N TYR A 72 3.91 20.81 -9.92
CA TYR A 72 4.35 21.49 -8.68
C TYR A 72 5.83 21.91 -8.72
N ARG A 73 6.76 21.05 -9.15
CA ARG A 73 8.21 21.30 -9.09
C ARG A 73 8.99 20.41 -10.08
N LYS A 74 9.37 20.96 -11.24
CA LYS A 74 10.24 20.26 -12.22
C LYS A 74 11.66 20.04 -11.68
N ASP A 75 12.08 20.91 -10.76
CA ASP A 75 13.34 20.89 -10.02
C ASP A 75 13.46 19.75 -9.01
N LEU A 76 12.34 19.16 -8.56
CA LEU A 76 12.35 18.06 -7.59
C LEU A 76 13.01 16.78 -8.12
N SER A 77 13.15 16.65 -9.45
CA SER A 77 13.80 15.50 -10.08
C SER A 77 15.31 15.48 -9.87
N SER A 78 15.94 16.55 -9.40
CA SER A 78 17.36 16.53 -9.01
C SER A 78 17.56 16.05 -7.58
N ASN A 79 16.49 15.99 -6.77
CA ASN A 79 16.58 15.62 -5.37
C ASN A 79 16.69 14.10 -5.21
N PHE A 80 17.78 13.64 -4.58
CA PHE A 80 18.01 12.23 -4.28
C PHE A 80 16.84 11.59 -3.50
N LEU A 81 16.26 12.30 -2.54
CA LEU A 81 15.16 11.80 -1.72
C LEU A 81 13.89 11.53 -2.54
N PHE A 82 13.67 12.28 -3.62
CA PHE A 82 12.55 12.03 -4.53
C PHE A 82 12.70 10.71 -5.29
N HIS A 83 13.90 10.43 -5.81
CA HIS A 83 14.21 9.14 -6.45
C HIS A 83 14.13 8.00 -5.45
N LEU A 84 14.60 8.21 -4.22
CA LEU A 84 14.50 7.21 -3.15
C LEU A 84 13.03 6.89 -2.83
N LYS A 85 12.16 7.90 -2.73
CA LYS A 85 10.71 7.71 -2.54
C LYS A 85 10.12 6.84 -3.67
N LEU A 86 10.44 7.15 -4.93
CA LEU A 86 9.96 6.39 -6.09
C LEU A 86 10.47 4.95 -6.07
N PHE A 87 11.74 4.75 -5.71
CA PHE A 87 12.34 3.42 -5.57
C PHE A 87 11.63 2.59 -4.50
N LEU A 88 11.39 3.15 -3.30
CA LEU A 88 10.64 2.48 -2.24
C LEU A 88 9.19 2.17 -2.65
N PHE A 89 8.54 3.08 -3.36
CA PHE A 89 7.19 2.84 -3.90
C PHE A 89 7.20 1.66 -4.89
N ALA A 90 8.20 1.59 -5.78
CA ALA A 90 8.35 0.47 -6.70
C ALA A 90 8.56 -0.86 -5.94
N LEU A 91 9.37 -0.87 -4.88
CA LEU A 91 9.53 -2.05 -4.01
C LEU A 91 8.21 -2.47 -3.36
N MET A 92 7.39 -1.51 -2.89
CA MET A 92 6.08 -1.81 -2.33
C MET A 92 5.14 -2.46 -3.35
N VAL A 93 5.09 -1.92 -4.57
CA VAL A 93 4.27 -2.47 -5.66
C VAL A 93 4.76 -3.86 -6.06
N LEU A 94 6.08 -4.08 -6.14
CA LEU A 94 6.65 -5.38 -6.44
C LEU A 94 6.31 -6.42 -5.37
N ASN A 95 6.47 -6.06 -4.10
CA ASN A 95 6.11 -6.92 -2.97
C ASN A 95 4.61 -7.23 -2.96
N PHE A 96 3.76 -6.23 -3.20
CA PHE A 96 2.31 -6.45 -3.32
C PHE A 96 1.95 -7.37 -4.50
N THR A 97 2.60 -7.19 -5.65
CA THR A 97 2.42 -8.04 -6.82
C THR A 97 2.79 -9.50 -6.49
N TYR A 98 3.89 -9.70 -5.76
CA TYR A 98 4.28 -11.01 -5.25
C TYR A 98 3.23 -11.61 -4.29
N ILE A 99 2.72 -10.82 -3.32
CA ILE A 99 1.62 -11.25 -2.44
C ILE A 99 0.42 -11.72 -3.27
N TYR A 100 -0.02 -10.94 -4.25
CA TYR A 100 -1.23 -11.22 -5.00
C TYR A 100 -1.09 -12.49 -5.89
N PHE A 101 -0.03 -12.57 -6.69
CA PHE A 101 0.12 -13.66 -7.66
C PHE A 101 0.66 -14.97 -7.06
N PHE A 102 1.59 -14.89 -6.10
CA PHE A 102 2.27 -16.08 -5.57
C PHE A 102 1.70 -16.57 -4.26
N GLN A 103 1.18 -15.67 -3.41
CA GLN A 103 0.66 -16.05 -2.10
C GLN A 103 -0.85 -16.23 -2.15
N TYR A 104 -1.59 -15.20 -2.54
CA TYR A 104 -3.05 -15.22 -2.54
C TYR A 104 -3.63 -16.19 -3.57
N ARG A 105 -3.23 -16.08 -4.85
CA ARG A 105 -3.74 -16.99 -5.91
C ARG A 105 -3.35 -18.46 -5.70
N LYS A 106 -2.26 -18.75 -4.97
CA LYS A 106 -1.84 -20.12 -4.65
C LYS A 106 -2.35 -20.61 -3.28
N GLY A 107 -3.20 -19.84 -2.61
CA GLY A 107 -3.78 -20.21 -1.30
C GLY A 107 -2.79 -20.19 -0.12
N LYS A 108 -1.58 -19.64 -0.30
CA LYS A 108 -0.54 -19.58 0.74
C LYS A 108 -0.75 -18.37 1.65
N LEU A 109 -1.71 -18.46 2.56
CA LEU A 109 -2.12 -17.35 3.41
C LEU A 109 -1.16 -17.04 4.58
N SER A 110 -0.30 -17.97 4.97
CA SER A 110 0.55 -17.86 6.19
C SER A 110 1.59 -16.74 6.10
N ALA A 111 2.14 -16.49 4.92
CA ALA A 111 3.17 -15.47 4.72
C ALA A 111 2.61 -14.12 4.23
N ILE A 112 1.29 -14.01 4.00
CA ILE A 112 0.67 -12.73 3.62
C ILE A 112 0.87 -11.65 4.71
N PRO A 113 0.65 -11.92 6.02
CA PRO A 113 0.79 -10.88 7.05
C PRO A 113 2.20 -10.31 7.17
N SER A 114 3.25 -11.14 7.05
CA SER A 114 4.62 -10.65 7.11
C SER A 114 4.97 -9.76 5.91
N LEU A 115 4.52 -10.13 4.71
CA LEU A 115 4.72 -9.32 3.52
C LEU A 115 3.93 -8.00 3.57
N ILE A 116 2.73 -8.00 4.15
CA ILE A 116 1.97 -6.78 4.44
C ILE A 116 2.71 -5.91 5.44
N ALA A 117 3.31 -6.48 6.48
CA ALA A 117 4.13 -5.73 7.45
C ALA A 117 5.36 -5.08 6.79
N ILE A 118 6.02 -5.79 5.86
CA ILE A 118 7.13 -5.21 5.07
C ILE A 118 6.63 -4.01 4.26
N ASN A 119 5.50 -4.14 3.55
CA ASN A 119 4.91 -3.01 2.82
C ASN A 119 4.53 -1.84 3.75
N PHE A 120 4.03 -2.14 4.94
CA PHE A 120 3.70 -1.12 5.93
C PHE A 120 4.94 -0.34 6.40
N VAL A 121 6.05 -1.03 6.65
CA VAL A 121 7.33 -0.38 7.01
C VAL A 121 7.85 0.49 5.86
N LEU A 122 7.81 -0.03 4.63
CA LEU A 122 8.18 0.76 3.44
C LEU A 122 7.30 2.02 3.29
N ALA A 123 6.00 1.91 3.59
CA ALA A 123 5.09 3.05 3.57
C ALA A 123 5.45 4.11 4.62
N ILE A 124 5.82 3.69 5.83
CA ILE A 124 6.29 4.61 6.88
C ILE A 124 7.56 5.32 6.44
N LEU A 125 8.53 4.60 5.84
CA LEU A 125 9.75 5.21 5.30
C LEU A 125 9.43 6.25 4.21
N ILE A 126 8.48 5.95 3.32
CA ILE A 126 8.01 6.91 2.31
C ILE A 126 7.39 8.15 2.96
N TYR A 127 6.55 7.99 3.99
CA TYR A 127 5.95 9.13 4.70
C TYR A 127 7.00 10.00 5.41
N LEU A 128 7.99 9.37 6.04
CA LEU A 128 9.13 10.09 6.59
C LEU A 128 9.86 10.86 5.48
N ILE A 129 10.23 10.21 4.37
CA ILE A 129 10.91 10.90 3.27
C ILE A 129 10.10 12.10 2.75
N ILE A 130 8.78 11.96 2.61
CA ILE A 130 7.91 13.06 2.17
C ILE A 130 7.98 14.24 3.15
N SER A 131 8.03 14.01 4.46
CA SER A 131 8.11 15.10 5.46
C SER A 131 9.43 15.89 5.41
N TRP A 132 10.47 15.35 4.78
CA TRP A 132 11.77 16.03 4.59
C TRP A 132 11.95 16.64 3.20
N ILE A 133 11.06 16.36 2.24
CA ILE A 133 11.12 16.88 0.85
C ILE A 133 10.18 18.07 0.64
N VAL A 134 9.04 18.11 1.33
CA VAL A 134 8.01 19.17 1.22
C VAL A 134 8.46 20.42 1.95
#